data_AF-A0A817N8L8-F1
#
_entry.id   AF-A0A817N8L8-F1
#
_cell.length_a   1.000
_cell.length_b   1.000
_cell.length_c   1.000
_cell.angle_alpha   90.00
_cell.angle_beta   90.00
_cell.angle_gamma   90.00
#
_symmetry.space_group_name_H-M   'P 1'
#
loop_
_entity.id
_entity.type
_entity.pdbx_description
1 polymer ?
#
loop_
_entity_poly.entity_id
_entity_poly.type
_entity_poly.pdbx_seq_one_letter_code
_entity_poly.pdbx_strand_id
1 'polypeptide(L)'
;ISHSQECQACDQLIKQICLSHGTEREVLCTNETGYTKTFTCGEPCGKLLSCGHHICTKTCHDGPCSDCLLLPENSQCHNGPCPSCSKQLIVQCRCGKSSKSISCIETSEYNPITNPFR
;
A
#
# COMPACT_ATOMS: atom_id res chain seq x y z
N ILE A 1 -27.78 -9.98 13.89
CA ILE A 1 -29.13 -9.79 13.32
C ILE A 1 -28.98 -9.98 11.82
N SER A 2 -29.62 -10.99 11.25
CA SER A 2 -29.58 -11.27 9.81
C SER A 2 -30.96 -10.92 9.26
N HIS A 3 -31.07 -9.80 8.56
CA HIS A 3 -32.31 -9.44 7.85
C HIS A 3 -32.29 -10.14 6.50
N SER A 4 -33.34 -10.90 6.19
CA SER A 4 -33.32 -11.77 5.02
C SER A 4 -33.63 -11.06 3.71
N GLN A 5 -34.39 -9.95 3.63
CA GLN A 5 -34.74 -9.41 2.29
C GLN A 5 -34.92 -7.90 2.09
N GLU A 6 -35.02 -7.01 3.08
CA GLU A 6 -34.99 -5.55 2.86
C GLU A 6 -34.77 -4.87 4.22
N CYS A 7 -33.75 -4.04 4.37
CA CYS A 7 -33.45 -3.39 5.65
C CYS A 7 -34.44 -2.23 5.88
N GLN A 8 -35.55 -2.48 6.57
CA GLN A 8 -36.40 -1.39 7.04
C GLN A 8 -35.62 -0.57 8.09
N ALA A 9 -35.83 0.76 8.09
CA ALA A 9 -35.20 1.64 9.07
C ALA A 9 -35.58 1.18 10.49
N CYS A 10 -34.57 0.94 11.34
CA CYS A 10 -34.78 0.52 12.72
C CYS A 10 -33.81 1.25 13.66
N ASP A 11 -34.27 1.55 14.87
CA ASP A 11 -33.47 2.28 15.88
C ASP A 11 -32.54 1.35 16.69
N GLN A 12 -32.14 0.22 16.10
CA GLN A 12 -31.25 -0.73 16.77
C GLN A 12 -29.81 -0.27 16.68
N LEU A 13 -29.10 -0.29 17.81
CA LEU A 13 -27.65 -0.11 17.83
C LEU A 13 -26.98 -1.43 17.48
N ILE A 14 -26.07 -1.39 16.52
CA ILE A 14 -25.25 -2.55 16.12
C ILE A 14 -23.78 -2.29 16.44
N LYS A 15 -23.10 -3.34 16.87
CA LYS A 15 -21.68 -3.32 17.17
C LYS A 15 -20.87 -3.59 15.92
N GLN A 16 -19.90 -2.73 15.63
CA GLN A 16 -18.96 -2.88 14.53
C GLN A 16 -17.53 -2.90 15.05
N ILE A 17 -16.66 -3.66 14.39
CA ILE A 17 -15.25 -3.82 14.79
C ILE A 17 -14.34 -3.22 13.71
N CYS A 18 -13.31 -2.48 14.11
CA CYS A 18 -12.36 -1.92 13.17
C CYS A 18 -11.58 -3.04 12.48
N LEU A 19 -11.56 -2.99 11.15
CA LEU A 19 -10.87 -3.97 10.29
C LEU A 19 -9.38 -4.10 10.60
N SER A 20 -8.77 -3.02 11.09
CA SER A 20 -7.32 -2.94 11.26
C SER A 20 -6.85 -2.96 12.70
N HIS A 21 -7.66 -2.48 13.64
CA HIS A 21 -7.24 -2.31 15.03
C HIS A 21 -8.06 -3.12 16.02
N GLY A 22 -9.18 -3.73 15.60
CA GLY A 22 -10.06 -4.48 16.50
C GLY A 22 -10.87 -3.61 17.48
N THR A 23 -10.75 -2.29 17.41
CA THR A 23 -11.54 -1.35 18.23
C THR A 23 -13.02 -1.42 17.87
N GLU A 24 -13.89 -1.33 18.86
CA GLU A 24 -15.33 -1.52 18.67
C GLU A 24 -16.07 -0.17 18.69
N ARG A 25 -17.16 -0.06 17.93
CA ARG A 25 -18.09 1.07 17.97
C ARG A 25 -19.55 0.60 17.89
N GLU A 26 -20.45 1.39 18.44
CA GLU A 26 -21.89 1.17 18.30
C GLU A 26 -22.47 2.25 17.38
N VAL A 27 -23.19 1.81 16.34
CA VAL A 27 -23.83 2.72 15.37
C VAL A 27 -25.28 2.30 15.16
N LEU A 28 -26.13 3.25 14.77
CA LEU A 28 -27.51 2.95 14.40
C LEU A 28 -27.54 2.05 13.16
N CYS A 29 -28.49 1.12 13.15
CA CYS A 29 -28.77 0.24 12.03
C CYS A 29 -29.50 1.02 10.93
N THR A 30 -28.74 1.44 9.92
CA THR A 30 -29.26 2.10 8.72
C THR A 30 -29.17 1.18 7.53
N ASN A 31 -29.69 1.60 6.37
CA ASN A 31 -29.49 0.88 5.12
C ASN A 31 -28.02 0.67 4.77
N GLU A 32 -27.11 1.56 5.18
CA GLU A 32 -25.67 1.47 4.86
C GLU A 32 -24.90 0.64 5.89
N THR A 33 -25.26 0.76 7.16
CA THR A 33 -24.53 0.13 8.28
C THR A 33 -25.09 -1.24 8.66
N GLY A 34 -26.37 -1.52 8.38
CA GLY A 34 -27.12 -2.67 8.89
C GLY A 34 -26.58 -4.06 8.51
N TYR A 35 -25.81 -4.15 7.43
CA TYR A 35 -25.17 -5.39 6.99
C TYR A 35 -23.66 -5.44 7.26
N THR A 36 -23.06 -4.36 7.76
CA THR A 36 -21.60 -4.26 7.95
C THR A 36 -21.23 -4.51 9.42
N LYS A 37 -20.52 -5.62 9.68
CA LYS A 37 -19.97 -5.91 11.02
C LYS A 37 -18.65 -5.20 11.29
N THR A 38 -18.07 -4.58 10.26
CA THR A 38 -16.72 -4.06 10.28
C THR A 38 -16.67 -2.63 9.75
N PHE A 39 -15.67 -1.85 10.16
CA PHE A 39 -15.49 -0.47 9.71
C PHE A 39 -14.03 -0.04 9.61
N THR A 40 -13.80 1.10 8.97
CA THR A 40 -12.52 1.83 8.95
C THR A 40 -12.58 3.04 9.89
N CYS A 41 -11.63 3.14 10.83
CA CYS A 41 -11.65 4.16 11.88
C CYS A 41 -10.99 5.49 11.50
N GLY A 42 -10.35 5.59 10.33
CA GLY A 42 -9.61 6.78 9.89
C GLY A 42 -8.18 6.89 10.42
N GLU A 43 -7.84 6.20 11.52
CA GLU A 43 -6.47 6.12 12.06
C GLU A 43 -5.51 5.44 11.08
N PRO A 44 -4.18 5.66 11.17
CA PRO A 44 -3.20 4.95 10.36
C PRO A 44 -3.35 3.43 10.52
N CYS A 45 -3.31 2.71 9.39
CA CYS A 45 -3.58 1.27 9.32
C CYS A 45 -2.66 0.48 10.26
N GLY A 46 -1.36 0.80 10.31
CA GLY A 46 -0.43 0.21 11.27
C GLY A 46 -0.07 -1.27 11.02
N LYS A 47 -0.72 -1.92 10.04
CA LYS A 47 -0.38 -3.29 9.59
C LYS A 47 0.92 -3.30 8.79
N LEU A 48 1.59 -4.45 8.74
CA LEU A 48 2.72 -4.64 7.83
C LEU A 48 2.25 -4.59 6.37
N LEU A 49 3.01 -3.88 5.52
CA LEU A 49 2.87 -3.94 4.07
C LEU A 49 3.16 -5.36 3.55
N SER A 50 2.77 -5.65 2.31
CA SER A 50 2.98 -6.97 1.67
C SER A 50 4.44 -7.44 1.71
N CYS A 51 5.40 -6.52 1.77
CA CYS A 51 6.83 -6.81 1.91
C CYS A 51 7.25 -7.41 3.27
N GLY A 52 6.41 -7.36 4.32
CA GLY A 52 6.70 -7.91 5.64
C GLY A 52 7.66 -7.10 6.52
N HIS A 53 8.22 -5.99 6.03
CA HIS A 53 9.26 -5.21 6.73
C HIS A 53 8.86 -3.77 7.07
N HIS A 54 7.83 -3.24 6.44
CA HIS A 54 7.42 -1.84 6.59
C HIS A 54 5.98 -1.74 7.05
N ILE A 55 5.69 -0.70 7.83
CA ILE A 55 4.35 -0.44 8.39
C ILE A 55 3.55 0.41 7.39
N CYS A 56 2.28 0.05 7.20
CA CYS A 56 1.32 0.80 6.41
C CYS A 56 0.95 2.10 7.13
N THR A 57 1.34 3.22 6.55
CA THR A 57 1.03 4.58 7.05
C THR A 57 -0.23 5.17 6.42
N LYS A 58 -0.88 4.45 5.51
CA LYS A 58 -2.18 4.87 4.94
C LYS A 58 -3.26 4.86 6.01
N THR A 59 -4.32 5.62 5.80
CA THR A 59 -5.52 5.57 6.63
C THR A 59 -6.09 4.15 6.66
N CYS A 60 -6.74 3.78 7.76
CA CYS A 60 -7.41 2.50 7.91
C CYS A 60 -8.29 2.23 6.69
N HIS A 61 -8.04 1.13 6.02
CA HIS A 61 -8.67 0.77 4.76
C HIS A 61 -9.17 -0.66 4.81
N ASP A 62 -10.11 -0.96 3.93
CA ASP A 62 -10.52 -2.33 3.64
C ASP A 62 -9.52 -2.98 2.67
N GLY A 63 -9.41 -4.31 2.72
CA GLY A 63 -8.52 -5.09 1.86
C GLY A 63 -7.02 -5.09 2.24
N PRO A 64 -6.17 -5.74 1.42
CA PRO A 64 -4.75 -5.90 1.69
C PRO A 64 -3.98 -4.57 1.60
N CYS A 65 -2.91 -4.46 2.38
CA CYS A 65 -2.00 -3.30 2.28
C CYS A 65 -1.29 -3.31 0.92
N SER A 66 -1.09 -2.11 0.35
CA SER A 66 -0.40 -1.95 -0.93
C SER A 66 1.06 -2.41 -0.89
N ASP A 67 1.65 -2.58 -2.06
CA ASP A 67 3.07 -2.90 -2.17
C ASP A 67 3.97 -1.82 -1.63
N CYS A 68 5.13 -2.27 -1.16
CA CYS A 68 6.13 -1.40 -0.61
C CYS A 68 6.91 -0.72 -1.74
N LEU A 69 6.75 0.60 -1.85
CA LEU A 69 7.52 1.42 -2.80
C LEU A 69 9.01 1.54 -2.42
N LEU A 70 9.38 1.11 -1.21
CA LEU A 70 10.77 1.07 -0.73
C LEU A 70 11.48 -0.25 -1.05
N LEU A 71 10.81 -1.17 -1.75
CA LEU A 71 11.50 -2.33 -2.31
C LEU A 71 12.57 -1.84 -3.29
N PRO A 72 13.75 -2.48 -3.34
CA PRO A 72 14.83 -2.10 -4.25
C PRO A 72 14.42 -2.13 -5.74
N GLU A 73 13.30 -2.78 -6.10
CA GLU A 73 12.75 -2.73 -7.46
C GLU A 73 11.91 -1.48 -7.77
N ASN A 74 11.45 -0.74 -6.74
CA ASN A 74 10.59 0.45 -6.86
C ASN A 74 11.23 1.74 -6.31
N SER A 75 12.51 1.69 -5.92
CA SER A 75 13.19 2.77 -5.23
C SER A 75 13.67 3.90 -6.16
N GLN A 76 12.74 4.65 -6.73
CA GLN A 76 13.05 6.05 -7.04
C GLN A 76 13.18 6.80 -5.71
N CYS A 77 14.41 7.14 -5.31
CA CYS A 77 14.69 7.78 -4.03
C CYS A 77 14.06 9.19 -3.90
N HIS A 78 13.82 9.87 -5.02
CA HIS A 78 13.18 11.17 -5.11
C HIS A 78 12.40 11.25 -6.42
N ASN A 79 11.50 12.21 -6.50
CA ASN A 79 10.83 12.57 -7.75
C ASN A 79 11.68 13.62 -8.49
N GLY A 80 12.04 13.37 -9.75
CA GLY A 80 12.84 14.29 -10.58
C GLY A 80 14.31 13.87 -10.74
N PRO A 81 15.17 14.73 -11.32
CA PRO A 81 16.59 14.42 -11.54
C PRO A 81 17.34 14.22 -10.21
N CYS A 82 18.32 13.33 -10.23
CA CYS A 82 19.09 13.01 -9.03
C CYS A 82 20.00 14.18 -8.64
N PRO A 83 19.90 14.72 -7.40
CA PRO A 83 20.90 15.66 -6.90
C PRO A 83 22.25 14.93 -6.73
N SER A 84 23.29 15.61 -6.24
CA SER A 84 24.62 15.03 -5.98
C SER A 84 24.53 13.79 -5.05
N CYS A 85 24.32 12.61 -5.64
CA CYS A 85 24.01 11.38 -4.94
C CYS A 85 25.13 10.37 -5.18
N SER A 86 25.73 9.88 -4.10
CA SER A 86 26.82 8.90 -4.15
C SER A 86 26.34 7.46 -4.00
N LYS A 87 25.06 7.19 -4.26
CA LYS A 87 24.51 5.82 -4.18
C LYS A 87 24.92 5.02 -5.41
N GLN A 88 25.25 3.75 -5.19
CA GLN A 88 25.51 2.78 -6.25
C GLN A 88 24.31 1.85 -6.41
N LEU A 89 23.94 1.56 -7.67
CA LEU A 89 22.85 0.69 -8.06
C LEU A 89 23.40 -0.55 -8.75
N ILE A 90 22.83 -1.71 -8.45
CA ILE A 90 23.16 -2.96 -9.13
C ILE A 90 22.20 -3.14 -10.29
N VAL A 91 22.66 -2.91 -11.52
CA VAL A 91 21.87 -3.17 -12.72
C VAL A 91 22.08 -4.61 -13.18
N GLN A 92 20.99 -5.34 -13.38
CA GLN A 92 21.02 -6.66 -13.97
C GLN A 92 21.00 -6.57 -15.49
N CYS A 93 21.83 -7.37 -16.15
CA CYS A 93 21.78 -7.50 -17.59
C CYS A 93 20.45 -8.14 -18.02
N ARG A 94 19.89 -7.72 -19.16
CA ARG A 94 18.61 -8.26 -19.68
C ARG A 94 18.63 -9.78 -19.89
N CYS A 95 19.82 -10.37 -20.09
CA CYS A 95 19.97 -11.81 -20.20
C CYS A 95 19.95 -12.56 -18.86
N GLY A 96 19.94 -11.85 -17.72
CA GLY A 96 19.90 -12.40 -16.36
C GLY A 96 21.20 -13.03 -15.87
N LYS A 97 22.25 -13.10 -16.71
CA LYS A 97 23.48 -13.85 -16.41
C LYS A 97 24.57 -13.02 -15.70
N SER A 98 24.40 -11.71 -15.62
CA SER A 98 25.39 -10.81 -15.01
C SER A 98 24.72 -9.58 -14.43
N SER A 99 25.39 -8.97 -13.46
CA SER A 99 24.99 -7.70 -12.87
C SER A 99 26.22 -6.80 -12.68
N LYS A 100 26.02 -5.49 -12.73
CA LYS A 100 27.09 -4.49 -12.57
C LYS A 100 26.66 -3.42 -11.58
N SER A 101 27.58 -2.99 -10.72
CA SER A 101 27.41 -1.82 -9.86
C SER A 101 27.75 -0.56 -10.65
N ILE A 102 26.79 0.37 -10.77
CA ILE A 102 26.95 1.67 -11.43
C ILE A 102 26.49 2.79 -10.49
N SER A 103 26.97 4.02 -10.68
CA SER A 103 26.55 5.14 -9.84
C SER A 103 25.15 5.63 -10.23
N CYS A 104 24.35 6.05 -9.24
CA CYS A 104 22.99 6.53 -9.46
C CYS A 104 22.94 7.74 -10.40
N ILE A 105 23.92 8.65 -10.35
CA ILE A 105 24.00 9.80 -11.25
C ILE A 105 24.11 9.37 -12.72
N GLU A 106 24.78 8.25 -13.00
CA GLU A 106 24.96 7.69 -14.34
C GLU A 106 23.66 7.07 -14.89
N THR A 107 22.68 6.78 -14.03
CA THR A 107 21.40 6.18 -14.44
C THR A 107 20.34 7.18 -14.88
N SER A 108 20.54 8.47 -14.57
CA SER A 108 19.57 9.53 -14.92
C SER A 108 19.41 9.77 -16.42
N GLU A 109 20.34 9.25 -17.24
CA GLU A 109 20.28 9.27 -18.71
C GLU A 109 19.91 7.91 -19.33
N TYR A 110 19.64 6.88 -18.53
CA TYR A 110 19.30 5.55 -19.03
C TYR A 110 17.81 5.46 -19.37
N ASN A 111 17.46 5.66 -20.64
CA ASN A 111 16.14 5.36 -21.16
C ASN A 111 16.09 3.89 -21.63
N PRO A 112 15.34 2.99 -20.96
CA PRO A 112 15.28 1.57 -21.29
C PRO A 112 14.68 1.29 -22.68
N ILE A 113 14.02 2.28 -23.30
CA ILE A 113 13.38 2.19 -24.62
C ILE A 113 14.39 2.49 -25.74
N THR A 114 15.38 3.37 -25.53
CA THR A 114 16.19 3.92 -26.63
C THR A 114 17.65 3.45 -26.68
N ASN A 115 18.16 2.71 -25.69
CA ASN A 115 19.53 2.20 -25.74
C ASN A 115 19.63 0.70 -25.38
N PRO A 116 19.43 -0.20 -26.35
CA PRO A 116 19.51 -1.65 -26.13
C PRO A 116 20.94 -2.23 -26.21
N PHE A 117 21.97 -1.42 -26.48
CA PHE A 117 23.33 -1.92 -26.79
C PHE A 117 24.46 -1.13 -26.13
N ARG A 118 24.45 -0.99 -24.81
CA ARG A 118 25.69 -0.72 -24.08
C ARG A 118 25.89 -1.66 -22.91
#